data_AF-A0A345YEJ7-F1
#
_entry.id   AF-A0A345YEJ7-F1
#
_cell.length_a   1.000
_cell.length_b   1.000
_cell.length_c   1.000
_cell.angle_alpha   90.00
_cell.angle_beta   90.00
_cell.angle_gamma   90.00
#
_symmetry.space_group_name_H-M   'P 1'
#
loop_
_entity.id
_entity.type
_entity.pdbx_description
1 polymer ?
#
loop_
_entity_poly.entity_id
_entity_poly.type
_entity_poly.pdbx_seq_one_letter_code
_entity_poly.pdbx_strand_id
1 'polypeptide(L)'
;MMRLATLAGLAVWPMALAAQTTPQPGADTPRIQSLRFIPGSPVLLTMLPETPITVLLEPGEYITGVTPGEGDDFRIRVSSDRNSFMILPTENARMGTLDIGTRGGATIFPCVSSPAIPLPCLYAL
;
A
#
# COMPACT_ATOMS: atom_id res chain seq x y z
N MET A 1 -65.41 2.93 36.68
CA MET A 1 -64.78 4.18 36.19
C MET A 1 -63.31 4.12 36.60
N MET A 2 -62.40 3.66 35.72
CA MET A 2 -61.46 4.49 34.93
C MET A 2 -60.51 5.28 35.85
N ARG A 3 -59.19 5.08 35.90
CA ARG A 3 -58.22 5.16 34.79
C ARG A 3 -56.87 4.49 35.11
N LEU A 4 -56.40 3.70 34.14
CA LEU A 4 -55.00 3.35 33.88
C LEU A 4 -54.15 4.63 33.75
N ALA A 5 -52.98 4.67 34.39
CA ALA A 5 -51.92 5.62 34.08
C ALA A 5 -50.68 4.84 33.62
N THR A 6 -50.35 5.07 32.37
CA THR A 6 -49.46 4.30 31.49
C THR A 6 -48.00 4.49 31.86
N LEU A 7 -47.25 3.39 32.02
CA LEU A 7 -45.79 3.40 32.09
C LEU A 7 -45.21 3.92 30.76
N ALA A 8 -44.56 5.07 30.80
CA ALA A 8 -43.72 5.57 29.71
C ALA A 8 -42.39 4.79 29.72
N GLY A 9 -42.32 3.74 28.90
CA GLY A 9 -41.08 3.03 28.61
C GLY A 9 -40.15 3.91 27.79
N LEU A 10 -39.08 4.40 28.42
CA LEU A 10 -37.94 4.99 27.74
C LEU A 10 -37.24 3.90 26.91
N ALA A 11 -37.53 3.87 25.61
CA ALA A 11 -36.78 3.10 24.64
C ALA A 11 -35.38 3.71 24.50
N VAL A 12 -34.43 3.19 25.28
CA VAL A 12 -33.01 3.45 25.07
C VAL A 12 -32.59 2.64 23.84
N TRP A 13 -32.49 3.29 22.69
CA TRP A 13 -31.83 2.68 21.53
C TRP A 13 -30.34 2.51 21.85
N PRO A 14 -29.78 1.29 21.81
CA PRO A 14 -28.35 1.12 21.88
C PRO A 14 -27.75 1.64 20.57
N MET A 15 -27.15 2.82 20.62
CA MET A 15 -26.13 3.20 19.64
C MET A 15 -24.99 2.21 19.80
N ALA A 16 -24.96 1.20 18.94
CA ALA A 16 -23.77 0.38 18.75
C ALA A 16 -22.67 1.30 18.24
N LEU A 17 -21.82 1.77 19.14
CA LEU A 17 -20.51 2.32 18.81
C LEU A 17 -19.77 1.23 18.05
N ALA A 18 -19.82 1.31 16.73
CA ALA A 18 -18.84 0.66 15.88
C ALA A 18 -17.51 1.37 16.16
N ALA A 19 -16.81 0.90 17.18
CA ALA A 19 -15.37 1.07 17.27
C ALA A 19 -14.80 0.38 16.03
N GLN A 20 -14.71 1.12 14.92
CA GLN A 20 -13.88 0.74 13.80
C GLN A 20 -12.45 0.73 14.33
N THR A 21 -12.00 -0.42 14.80
CA THR A 21 -10.58 -0.69 15.02
C THR A 21 -9.94 -0.71 13.65
N THR A 22 -9.66 0.47 13.12
CA THR A 22 -8.71 0.61 12.02
C THR A 22 -7.41 0.04 12.57
N PRO A 23 -6.83 -1.02 11.97
CA PRO A 23 -5.62 -1.62 12.51
C PRO A 23 -4.55 -0.54 12.61
N GLN A 24 -4.14 -0.23 13.84
CA GLN A 24 -3.09 0.74 14.13
C GLN A 24 -1.77 0.12 13.63
N PRO A 25 -1.08 0.71 12.64
CA PRO A 25 0.15 0.12 12.12
C PRO A 25 1.22 0.13 13.21
N GLY A 26 1.63 -1.05 13.67
CA GLY A 26 2.76 -1.23 14.59
C GLY A 26 4.07 -1.40 13.81
N ALA A 27 5.21 -1.29 14.50
CA ALA A 27 6.53 -1.52 13.91
C ALA A 27 6.67 -2.93 13.29
N ASP A 28 5.90 -3.90 13.79
CA ASP A 28 5.87 -5.29 13.33
C ASP A 28 4.80 -5.57 12.25
N THR A 29 4.00 -4.58 11.86
CA THR A 29 2.90 -4.76 10.88
C THR A 29 3.22 -4.00 9.60
N PRO A 30 3.83 -4.65 8.58
CA PRO A 30 4.09 -3.99 7.31
C PRO A 30 2.77 -3.48 6.72
N ARG A 31 2.69 -2.18 6.42
CA ARG A 31 1.48 -1.57 5.86
C ARG A 31 1.25 -2.11 4.45
N ILE A 32 0.32 -3.05 4.32
CA ILE A 32 -0.17 -3.51 3.01
C ILE A 32 -0.95 -2.35 2.40
N GLN A 33 -0.54 -1.92 1.21
CA GLN A 33 -1.25 -0.92 0.42
C GLN A 33 -1.72 -1.55 -0.87
N SER A 34 -2.99 -1.34 -1.20
CA SER A 34 -3.57 -1.77 -2.48
C SER A 34 -3.78 -0.55 -3.35
N LEU A 35 -3.28 -0.60 -4.57
CA LEU A 35 -3.40 0.46 -5.56
C LEU A 35 -4.03 -0.14 -6.81
N ARG A 36 -4.98 0.59 -7.41
CA ARG A 36 -5.53 0.19 -8.71
C ARG A 36 -4.58 0.67 -9.80
N PHE A 37 -4.17 -0.25 -10.67
CA PHE A 37 -3.36 0.10 -11.84
C PHE A 37 -4.17 0.97 -12.83
N ILE A 38 -3.53 2.05 -13.31
CA ILE A 38 -4.05 2.92 -14.36
C ILE A 38 -2.99 2.99 -15.46
N PRO A 39 -3.28 2.51 -16.69
CA PRO A 39 -2.32 2.53 -17.80
C PRO A 39 -1.72 3.92 -18.05
N GLY A 40 -0.40 3.99 -18.16
CA GLY A 40 0.34 5.23 -18.40
C GLY A 40 0.46 6.17 -17.20
N SER A 41 -0.14 5.83 -16.05
CA SER A 41 0.04 6.58 -14.81
C SER A 41 1.21 6.02 -14.01
N PRO A 42 2.21 6.85 -13.64
CA PRO A 42 3.28 6.39 -12.77
C PRO A 42 2.76 6.11 -11.36
N VAL A 43 3.37 5.14 -10.68
CA VAL A 43 3.04 4.78 -9.29
C VAL A 43 4.20 5.15 -8.39
N LEU A 44 4.03 6.19 -7.56
CA LEU A 44 5.06 6.63 -6.63
C LEU A 44 5.20 5.67 -5.45
N LEU A 45 6.36 5.03 -5.36
CA LEU A 45 6.72 4.18 -4.25
C LEU A 45 7.65 4.93 -3.31
N THR A 46 7.19 5.13 -2.07
CA THR A 46 8.00 5.70 -1.00
C THR A 46 8.52 4.59 -0.10
N MET A 47 9.84 4.54 0.08
CA MET A 47 10.51 3.47 0.81
C MET A 47 11.40 4.02 1.91
N LEU A 48 11.55 3.25 2.99
CA LEU A 48 12.60 3.52 3.97
C LEU A 48 13.94 2.95 3.46
N PRO A 49 15.09 3.57 3.78
CA PRO A 49 16.40 3.01 3.46
C PRO A 49 16.54 1.57 3.98
N GLU A 50 17.22 0.73 3.20
CA GLU A 50 17.50 -0.68 3.52
C GLU A 50 16.29 -1.56 3.84
N THR A 51 15.07 -1.05 3.63
CA THR A 51 13.83 -1.74 3.94
C THR A 51 13.22 -2.27 2.65
N PRO A 52 13.13 -3.59 2.46
CA PRO A 52 12.55 -4.13 1.24
C PRO A 52 11.04 -3.88 1.19
N ILE A 53 10.54 -3.56 0.00
CA ILE A 53 9.11 -3.54 -0.29
C ILE A 53 8.82 -4.63 -1.31
N THR A 54 7.76 -5.40 -1.06
CA THR A 54 7.26 -6.40 -2.01
C THR A 54 5.99 -5.88 -2.64
N VAL A 55 5.95 -5.90 -3.97
CA VAL A 55 4.78 -5.58 -4.77
C VAL A 55 4.23 -6.90 -5.32
N LEU A 56 2.95 -7.15 -5.04
CA LEU A 56 2.21 -8.29 -5.54
C LEU A 56 1.25 -7.81 -6.62
N LEU A 57 1.25 -8.50 -7.76
CA LEU A 57 0.33 -8.20 -8.85
C LEU A 57 -1.04 -8.85 -8.64
N GLU A 58 -2.05 -8.36 -9.35
CA GLU A 58 -3.37 -9.01 -9.33
C GLU A 58 -3.31 -10.42 -9.94
N PRO A 59 -4.18 -11.35 -9.49
CA PRO A 59 -4.25 -12.68 -10.07
C PRO A 59 -4.46 -12.66 -11.59
N GLY A 60 -3.61 -13.37 -12.32
CA GLY A 60 -3.65 -13.42 -13.79
C GLY A 60 -2.72 -12.42 -14.48
N GLU A 61 -2.18 -11.45 -13.75
CA GLU A 61 -1.06 -10.65 -14.22
C GLU A 61 0.28 -11.35 -13.94
N TYR A 62 1.24 -11.14 -14.85
CA TYR A 62 2.60 -11.61 -14.69
C TYR A 62 3.59 -10.62 -15.30
N ILE A 63 4.78 -10.60 -14.70
CA ILE A 63 5.91 -9.75 -15.08
C ILE A 63 6.55 -10.32 -16.34
N THR A 64 6.54 -9.54 -17.40
CA THR A 64 7.17 -9.85 -18.68
C THR A 64 8.60 -9.32 -18.73
N GLY A 65 8.85 -8.17 -18.12
CA GLY A 65 10.16 -7.53 -18.07
C GLY A 65 10.29 -6.54 -16.92
N VAL A 66 11.54 -6.27 -16.56
CA VAL A 66 11.91 -5.28 -15.54
C VAL A 66 13.10 -4.50 -16.07
N THR A 67 12.97 -3.19 -16.13
CA THR A 67 14.03 -2.28 -16.57
C THR A 67 14.27 -1.27 -15.46
N PRO A 68 15.34 -1.43 -14.65
CA PRO A 68 15.75 -0.37 -13.74
C PRO A 68 16.16 0.86 -14.55
N GLY A 69 15.82 2.04 -14.02
CA GLY A 69 16.36 3.30 -14.49
C GLY A 69 17.87 3.41 -14.19
N GLU A 70 18.45 4.55 -14.51
CA GLU A 70 19.88 4.78 -14.30
C GLU A 70 20.25 4.77 -12.80
N GLY A 71 21.35 4.09 -12.47
CA GLY A 71 21.92 4.04 -11.12
C GLY A 71 21.77 2.70 -10.40
N ASP A 72 22.52 2.55 -9.31
CA ASP A 72 22.56 1.34 -8.47
C ASP A 72 21.82 1.52 -7.13
N ASP A 73 21.01 2.59 -7.01
CA ASP A 73 20.31 2.97 -5.79
C ASP A 73 19.31 1.90 -5.32
N PHE A 74 18.79 1.08 -6.24
CA PHE A 74 17.75 0.09 -5.97
C PHE A 74 18.13 -1.28 -6.52
N ARG A 75 17.98 -2.31 -5.69
CA ARG A 75 18.11 -3.71 -6.10
C ARG A 75 16.74 -4.32 -6.29
N ILE A 76 16.52 -5.00 -7.41
CA ILE A 76 15.23 -5.60 -7.75
C ILE A 76 15.37 -7.11 -7.84
N ARG A 77 14.40 -7.82 -7.27
CA ARG A 77 14.26 -9.26 -7.40
C ARG A 77 12.85 -9.61 -7.83
N VAL A 78 12.74 -10.37 -8.91
CA VAL A 78 11.46 -10.89 -9.40
C VAL A 78 11.26 -12.30 -8.85
N SER A 79 10.05 -12.61 -8.39
CA SER A 79 9.68 -13.96 -7.96
C SER A 79 9.78 -14.96 -9.12
N SER A 80 10.05 -16.23 -8.82
CA SER A 80 10.04 -17.31 -9.82
C SER A 80 8.71 -17.41 -10.55
N ASP A 81 7.62 -17.15 -9.84
CA ASP A 81 6.25 -17.23 -10.36
C ASP A 81 5.85 -15.98 -11.17
N ARG A 82 6.74 -14.97 -11.24
CA ARG A 82 6.56 -13.70 -11.97
C ARG A 82 5.29 -12.93 -11.59
N ASN A 83 4.68 -13.22 -10.45
CA ASN A 83 3.49 -12.54 -9.94
C ASN A 83 3.83 -11.44 -8.92
N SER A 84 5.10 -11.30 -8.55
CA SER A 84 5.57 -10.35 -7.56
C SER A 84 7.02 -9.96 -7.79
N PHE A 85 7.38 -8.79 -7.28
CA PHE A 85 8.75 -8.31 -7.26
C PHE A 85 9.04 -7.58 -5.95
N MET A 86 10.29 -7.66 -5.52
CA MET A 86 10.81 -6.98 -4.35
C MET A 86 11.80 -5.91 -4.78
N ILE A 87 11.66 -4.73 -4.21
CA ILE A 87 12.59 -3.61 -4.35
C ILE A 87 13.29 -3.43 -3.01
N LEU A 88 14.61 -3.38 -3.03
CA LEU A 88 15.44 -3.08 -1.88
C LEU A 88 16.28 -1.83 -2.17
N PRO A 89 15.96 -0.68 -1.55
CA PRO A 89 16.82 0.49 -1.63
C PRO A 89 18.16 0.22 -0.93
N THR A 90 19.23 0.77 -1.49
CA THR A 90 20.54 0.85 -0.82
C THR A 90 20.53 1.89 0.30
N GLU A 91 21.56 1.91 1.14
CA GLU A 91 21.71 2.89 2.23
C GLU A 91 21.68 4.34 1.74
N ASN A 92 22.23 4.59 0.55
CA ASN A 92 22.33 5.93 -0.05
C ASN A 92 21.30 6.21 -1.13
N ALA A 93 20.31 5.31 -1.29
CA ALA A 93 19.26 5.49 -2.28
C ALA A 93 18.56 6.83 -2.08
N ARG A 94 18.37 7.60 -3.15
CA ARG A 94 17.64 8.87 -3.09
C ARG A 94 16.37 8.81 -3.91
N MET A 95 16.54 8.62 -5.20
CA MET A 95 15.45 8.60 -6.16
C MET A 95 15.85 7.77 -7.37
N GLY A 96 14.91 7.00 -7.89
CA GLY A 96 15.12 6.18 -9.07
C GLY A 96 13.81 5.94 -9.78
N THR A 97 13.89 5.27 -10.92
CA THR A 97 12.72 4.85 -11.68
C THR A 97 12.85 3.36 -11.98
N LEU A 98 11.74 2.65 -11.98
CA LEU A 98 11.68 1.23 -12.34
C LEU A 98 10.54 1.03 -13.32
N ASP A 99 10.83 0.54 -14.52
CA ASP A 99 9.81 0.19 -15.50
C ASP A 99 9.51 -1.31 -15.43
N ILE A 100 8.24 -1.66 -15.22
CA ILE A 100 7.77 -3.03 -15.10
C ILE A 100 6.82 -3.30 -16.27
N GLY A 101 7.23 -4.21 -17.15
CA GLY A 101 6.33 -4.79 -18.13
C GLY A 101 5.46 -5.87 -17.49
N THR A 102 4.15 -5.76 -17.66
CA THR A 102 3.20 -6.82 -17.37
C THR A 102 2.45 -7.21 -18.64
N ARG A 103 1.69 -8.32 -18.60
CA ARG A 103 0.79 -8.70 -19.71
C ARG A 103 -0.22 -7.58 -20.05
N GLY A 104 -0.68 -6.84 -19.04
CA GLY A 104 -1.69 -5.79 -19.17
C GLY A 104 -1.15 -4.44 -19.67
N GLY A 105 0.18 -4.25 -19.69
CA GLY A 105 0.82 -3.01 -20.10
C GLY A 105 2.16 -2.78 -19.38
N ALA A 106 2.81 -1.66 -19.65
CA ALA A 106 4.01 -1.24 -18.93
C ALA A 106 3.66 -0.17 -17.88
N THR A 107 4.32 -0.23 -16.73
CA THR A 107 4.11 0.67 -15.60
C THR A 107 5.43 1.21 -15.07
N ILE A 108 5.49 2.53 -14.94
CA ILE A 108 6.64 3.21 -14.39
C ILE A 108 6.43 3.42 -12.89
N PHE A 109 7.37 2.95 -12.09
CA PHE A 109 7.41 3.12 -10.65
C PHE A 109 8.55 4.09 -10.29
N PRO A 110 8.28 5.39 -10.11
CA PRO A 110 9.22 6.26 -9.43
C PRO A 110 9.41 5.78 -8.00
N CYS A 111 10.66 5.56 -7.61
CA CYS A 111 11.03 5.15 -6.27
C CYS A 111 11.74 6.31 -5.56
N VAL A 112 11.32 6.60 -4.34
CA VAL A 112 11.97 7.60 -3.47
C VAL A 112 12.31 6.92 -2.15
N SER A 113 13.57 6.99 -1.76
CA SER A 113 14.01 6.57 -0.43
C SER A 113 14.23 7.80 0.42
N SER A 114 13.59 7.86 1.59
CA SER A 114 13.73 9.00 2.49
C SER A 114 13.78 8.56 3.94
N PRO A 115 14.85 8.89 4.69
CA PRO A 115 14.91 8.68 6.13
C PRO A 115 14.02 9.67 6.90
N ALA A 116 13.54 10.72 6.24
CA ALA A 116 12.86 11.87 6.86
C ALA A 116 11.34 11.88 6.67
N ILE A 117 10.76 10.87 6.01
CA ILE A 117 9.30 10.80 5.83
C ILE A 117 8.68 10.16 7.07
N PRO A 118 7.99 10.91 7.95
CA PRO A 118 7.17 10.30 8.97
C PRO A 118 6.04 9.53 8.28
N LEU A 119 5.73 8.36 8.83
CA LEU A 119 4.69 7.40 8.42
C LEU A 119 3.30 7.95 7.99
N PRO A 120 2.85 9.21 8.27
CA PRO A 120 1.63 9.76 7.67
C PRO A 120 1.65 10.06 6.16
N CYS A 121 2.80 10.25 5.49
CA CYS A 121 2.79 10.58 4.04
C CYS A 121 2.44 9.40 3.12
N LEU A 122 2.19 8.22 3.68
CA LEU A 122 1.75 7.03 2.95
C LEU A 122 0.25 7.08 2.55
N TYR A 123 -0.47 8.16 2.88
CA TYR A 123 -1.88 8.37 2.55
C TYR A 123 -2.04 9.58 1.62
N ALA A 124 -1.66 9.47 0.36
CA ALA A 124 -2.03 10.47 -0.65
C ALA A 124 -2.07 9.86 -2.04
N LEU A 125 -3.06 9.01 -2.30
CA LEU A 125 -3.74 8.88 -3.58
C LEU A 125 -5.25 8.78 -3.33
#